data_AF-A0AA35JJQ1-F1
#
_entry.id   AF-A0AA35JJQ1-F1
#
_cell.length_a   1.000
_cell.length_b   1.000
_cell.length_c   1.000
_cell.angle_alpha   90.00
_cell.angle_beta   90.00
_cell.angle_gamma   90.00
#
_symmetry.space_group_name_H-M   'P 1'
#
loop_
_entity.id
_entity.type
_entity.pdbx_description
1 polymer ?
#
loop_
_entity_poly.entity_id
_entity_poly.type
_entity_poly.pdbx_seq_one_letter_code
_entity_poly.pdbx_strand_id
1 'polypeptide(L)'
;MSEKFPALEDQSINFTSNDKKEDDTDFLKREAEIVGDEFKTEQDEDILETDASSARRDNEIRDFEEQFPDINSTNGGIADDQNGSTVIASINEKGDEDEDFSKFEGAPADPNTKSVEEDRSEVVDQWKQRRAVEIHEKDLEDEASKKKLQDEAVKHVDKFYDSYNKRKEQQLEAAAKDAEAFLKKRDEFFGQDNTTWDRVLQLINQDDADVIGGRDRSKFKEILLRLKGNAKAPGA
;
A
#
# COMPACT_ATOMS: atom_id res chain seq x y z
N MET A 1 -19.92 -13.40 11.85
CA MET A 1 -18.84 -12.42 11.60
C MET A 1 -19.12 -11.55 10.37
N SER A 2 -19.97 -11.97 9.42
CA SER A 2 -20.31 -11.22 8.19
C SER A 2 -21.33 -10.09 8.39
N GLU A 3 -22.09 -10.07 9.49
CA GLU A 3 -23.14 -9.06 9.74
C GLU A 3 -22.60 -7.73 10.31
N LYS A 4 -21.29 -7.61 10.55
CA LYS A 4 -20.65 -6.38 11.07
C LYS A 4 -20.02 -5.51 9.98
N PHE A 5 -20.08 -5.93 8.72
CA PHE A 5 -19.53 -5.18 7.60
C PHE A 5 -20.66 -4.68 6.71
N PRO A 6 -20.67 -3.40 6.32
CA PRO A 6 -21.60 -2.92 5.30
C PRO A 6 -21.34 -3.68 3.99
N ALA A 7 -22.40 -4.12 3.34
CA ALA A 7 -22.29 -4.79 2.05
C ALA A 7 -21.63 -3.84 1.04
N LEU A 8 -20.56 -4.31 0.39
CA LEU A 8 -19.97 -3.61 -0.75
C LEU A 8 -21.04 -3.55 -1.84
N GLU A 9 -21.43 -2.34 -2.24
CA GLU A 9 -22.30 -2.15 -3.39
C GLU A 9 -21.62 -2.76 -4.63
N ASP A 10 -22.44 -3.49 -5.40
CA ASP A 10 -22.08 -4.24 -6.59
C ASP A 10 -21.64 -3.28 -7.70
N GLN A 11 -20.39 -2.83 -7.63
CA GLN A 11 -19.78 -2.03 -8.68
C GLN A 11 -19.54 -2.96 -9.87
N SER A 12 -20.50 -2.98 -10.79
CA SER A 12 -20.45 -3.75 -12.03
C SER A 12 -19.28 -3.27 -12.89
N ILE A 13 -18.12 -3.90 -12.68
CA ILE A 13 -16.93 -3.72 -13.51
C ILE A 13 -17.23 -4.41 -14.85
N ASN A 14 -17.69 -3.62 -15.82
CA ASN A 14 -17.86 -4.08 -17.20
C ASN A 14 -16.50 -4.42 -17.81
N PHE A 15 -16.11 -5.69 -17.79
CA PHE A 15 -15.03 -6.20 -18.65
C PHE A 15 -15.55 -6.32 -20.09
N THR A 16 -15.55 -5.20 -20.83
CA THR A 16 -15.71 -5.23 -22.27
C THR A 16 -14.42 -5.75 -22.90
N SER A 17 -14.43 -7.00 -23.38
CA SER A 17 -13.30 -7.66 -24.05
C SER A 17 -12.99 -7.15 -25.46
N ASN A 18 -13.11 -5.83 -25.73
CA ASN A 18 -13.06 -5.30 -27.08
C ASN A 18 -12.26 -4.00 -27.26
N ASP A 19 -11.08 -3.92 -26.64
CA ASP A 19 -10.02 -3.03 -27.11
C ASP A 19 -8.69 -3.76 -26.90
N LYS A 20 -8.25 -4.57 -27.87
CA LYS A 20 -6.87 -5.06 -27.87
C LYS A 20 -5.96 -3.90 -28.27
N LYS A 21 -5.71 -2.99 -27.34
CA LYS A 21 -4.49 -2.19 -27.36
C LYS A 21 -3.40 -3.05 -26.73
N GLU A 22 -2.26 -3.17 -27.39
CA GLU A 22 -1.11 -3.93 -26.86
C GLU A 22 -0.67 -3.40 -25.49
N ASP A 23 -1.05 -2.17 -25.16
CA ASP A 23 -0.83 -1.51 -23.86
C ASP A 23 -1.58 -2.15 -22.68
N ASP A 24 -2.68 -2.90 -22.91
CA ASP A 24 -3.41 -3.58 -21.82
C ASP A 24 -2.74 -4.89 -21.35
N THR A 25 -1.77 -5.42 -22.13
CA THR A 25 -1.01 -6.61 -21.74
C THR A 25 0.22 -6.29 -20.89
N ASP A 26 0.62 -5.02 -20.85
CA ASP A 26 1.75 -4.56 -20.07
C ASP A 26 1.28 -4.14 -18.68
N PHE A 27 1.30 -5.10 -17.75
CA PHE A 27 0.90 -4.92 -16.36
C PHE A 27 1.56 -3.70 -15.71
N LEU A 28 2.84 -3.44 -16.01
CA LEU A 28 3.59 -2.32 -15.45
C LEU A 28 3.06 -0.97 -15.94
N LYS A 29 2.73 -0.83 -17.23
CA LYS A 29 2.17 0.41 -17.76
C LYS A 29 0.77 0.68 -17.21
N ARG A 30 -0.06 -0.36 -17.12
CA ARG A 30 -1.42 -0.23 -16.57
C ARG A 30 -1.39 0.21 -15.10
N GLU A 31 -0.56 -0.42 -14.28
CA GLU A 31 -0.41 -0.01 -12.88
C GLU A 31 0.22 1.39 -12.78
N ALA A 32 1.20 1.73 -13.62
CA ALA A 32 1.79 3.07 -13.63
C ALA A 32 0.78 4.17 -13.99
N GLU A 33 -0.15 3.94 -14.92
CA GLU A 33 -1.20 4.90 -15.24
C GLU A 33 -2.25 5.03 -14.12
N ILE A 34 -2.58 3.93 -13.44
CA ILE A 34 -3.51 3.91 -12.30
C ILE A 34 -2.92 4.60 -11.07
N VAL A 35 -1.64 4.35 -10.79
CA VAL A 35 -0.92 4.85 -9.60
C VAL A 35 -0.41 6.28 -9.82
N GLY A 36 -0.20 6.68 -11.07
CA GLY A 36 0.28 8.01 -11.44
C GLY A 36 1.71 8.30 -10.98
N ASP A 37 2.10 9.58 -11.05
CA ASP A 37 3.46 10.03 -10.69
C ASP A 37 3.66 10.23 -9.18
N GLU A 38 2.68 9.85 -8.34
CA GLU A 38 2.72 10.08 -6.88
C GLU A 38 3.81 9.27 -6.15
N PHE A 39 4.36 8.23 -6.80
CA PHE A 39 5.45 7.40 -6.27
C PHE A 39 6.76 7.54 -7.04
N LYS A 40 6.81 8.33 -8.12
CA LYS A 40 8.05 8.55 -8.85
C LYS A 40 8.97 9.42 -8.01
N THR A 41 10.08 8.84 -7.56
CA THR A 41 11.14 9.57 -6.88
C THR A 41 12.23 9.94 -7.88
N GLU A 42 12.97 11.01 -7.60
CA GLU A 42 14.16 11.41 -8.38
C GLU A 42 15.27 10.34 -8.39
N GLN A 43 15.18 9.33 -7.53
CA GLN A 43 16.06 8.15 -7.52
C GLN A 43 15.62 7.08 -8.53
N ASP A 44 14.35 7.03 -8.92
CA ASP A 44 13.84 6.05 -9.88
C ASP A 44 14.33 6.34 -11.31
N GLU A 45 14.53 7.61 -11.66
CA GLU A 45 15.17 7.99 -12.93
C GLU A 45 16.61 7.47 -13.02
N ASP A 46 17.37 7.55 -11.92
CA ASP A 46 18.75 7.08 -11.88
C ASP A 46 18.81 5.54 -12.03
N ILE A 47 17.84 4.81 -11.45
CA ILE A 47 17.69 3.34 -11.56
C ILE A 47 17.28 2.90 -12.98
N LEU A 48 16.31 3.61 -13.59
CA LEU A 48 15.89 3.35 -14.98
C LEU A 48 16.96 3.72 -16.00
N GLU A 49 17.74 4.78 -15.74
CA GLU A 49 18.88 5.17 -16.58
C GLU A 49 20.06 4.19 -16.42
N THR A 50 20.22 3.57 -15.25
CA THR A 50 21.24 2.52 -15.05
C THR A 50 20.97 1.29 -15.93
N ASP A 51 19.70 0.92 -16.13
CA ASP A 51 19.33 -0.24 -16.96
C ASP A 51 19.49 0.02 -18.47
N ALA A 52 19.50 1.28 -18.92
CA ALA A 52 19.78 1.65 -20.30
C ALA A 52 21.29 1.64 -20.64
N SER A 53 22.16 1.62 -19.63
CA SER A 53 23.62 1.60 -19.83
C SER A 53 24.19 0.18 -19.69
N SER A 54 24.25 -0.56 -20.80
CA SER A 54 24.90 -1.90 -20.83
C SER A 54 26.30 -1.92 -20.23
N ALA A 55 26.99 -0.78 -20.16
CA ALA A 55 28.33 -0.65 -19.59
C ALA A 55 28.40 -0.70 -18.04
N ARG A 56 27.31 -0.47 -17.30
CA ARG A 56 27.30 -0.57 -15.83
C ARG A 56 26.86 -1.95 -15.33
N ARG A 57 25.92 -2.61 -16.01
CA ARG A 57 25.55 -4.02 -15.72
C ARG A 57 26.77 -4.94 -15.76
N ASP A 58 27.65 -4.77 -16.74
CA ASP A 58 28.85 -5.58 -16.87
C ASP A 58 29.81 -5.42 -15.67
N ASN A 59 29.85 -4.27 -15.00
CA ASN A 59 30.73 -4.09 -13.84
C ASN A 59 30.14 -4.70 -12.57
N GLU A 60 28.82 -4.60 -12.36
CA GLU A 60 28.16 -5.21 -11.20
C GLU A 60 28.14 -6.75 -11.29
N ILE A 61 27.96 -7.30 -12.50
CA ILE A 61 28.05 -8.74 -12.75
C ILE A 61 29.47 -9.25 -12.46
N ARG A 62 30.50 -8.49 -12.85
CA ARG A 62 31.91 -8.83 -12.56
C ARG A 62 32.23 -8.79 -11.08
N ASP A 63 31.74 -7.77 -10.37
CA ASP A 63 31.92 -7.67 -8.91
C ASP A 63 31.22 -8.83 -8.17
N PHE A 64 30.10 -9.35 -8.71
CA PHE A 64 29.41 -10.52 -8.18
C PHE A 64 30.17 -11.84 -8.45
N GLU A 65 30.68 -12.04 -9.68
CA GLU A 65 31.52 -13.19 -10.04
C GLU A 65 32.81 -13.28 -9.20
N GLU A 66 33.39 -12.14 -8.81
CA GLU A 66 34.57 -12.10 -7.93
C GLU A 66 34.24 -12.47 -6.47
N GLN A 67 33.05 -12.13 -5.97
CA GLN A 67 32.62 -12.41 -4.60
C GLN A 67 32.05 -13.83 -4.41
N PHE A 68 31.50 -14.40 -5.48
CA PHE A 68 30.94 -15.76 -5.49
C PHE A 68 31.56 -16.56 -6.65
N PRO A 69 32.70 -17.24 -6.42
CA PRO A 69 33.32 -18.02 -7.48
C PRO A 69 32.39 -19.14 -7.96
N ASP A 70 32.18 -19.20 -9.28
CA ASP A 70 31.31 -20.19 -9.91
C ASP A 70 31.75 -21.63 -9.60
N ILE A 71 30.90 -22.33 -8.85
CA ILE A 71 31.01 -23.76 -8.56
C ILE A 71 30.95 -24.66 -9.83
N ASN A 72 30.51 -24.11 -10.96
CA ASN A 72 30.48 -24.79 -12.25
C ASN A 72 31.84 -24.90 -12.96
N SER A 73 32.86 -24.10 -12.58
CA SER A 73 34.18 -24.20 -13.22
C SER A 73 35.01 -25.40 -12.74
N THR A 74 34.63 -26.02 -11.62
CA THR A 74 35.34 -27.17 -11.03
C THR A 74 34.74 -28.53 -11.33
N ASN A 75 33.56 -28.60 -11.97
CA ASN A 75 32.97 -29.86 -12.41
C ASN A 75 32.49 -29.72 -13.86
N GLY A 76 32.98 -30.62 -14.72
CA GLY A 76 32.89 -30.54 -16.18
C GLY A 76 31.54 -30.07 -16.73
N GLY A 77 31.63 -29.02 -17.55
CA GLY A 77 30.70 -28.55 -18.59
C GLY A 77 29.25 -29.03 -18.52
N ILE A 78 28.39 -28.19 -17.96
CA ILE A 78 26.97 -28.15 -18.34
C ILE A 78 26.82 -26.92 -19.24
N ALA A 79 26.30 -27.12 -20.44
CA ALA A 79 26.08 -26.06 -21.40
C ALA A 79 25.02 -25.07 -20.88
N ASP A 80 25.37 -23.79 -20.88
CA ASP A 80 24.50 -22.65 -20.62
C ASP A 80 23.58 -22.45 -21.84
N ASP A 81 22.28 -22.74 -21.68
CA ASP A 81 21.25 -22.26 -22.61
C ASP A 81 20.71 -20.94 -22.07
N GLN A 82 20.81 -19.92 -22.91
CA GLN A 82 20.50 -18.52 -22.65
C GLN A 82 18.99 -18.31 -22.56
N ASN A 83 18.37 -18.82 -21.50
CA ASN A 83 17.09 -18.36 -21.00
C ASN A 83 16.97 -18.76 -19.52
N GLY A 84 17.29 -17.84 -18.62
CA GLY A 84 17.40 -18.04 -17.17
C GLY A 84 16.12 -18.53 -16.49
N SER A 85 15.79 -19.81 -16.68
CA SER A 85 14.70 -20.50 -16.03
C SER A 85 15.13 -21.93 -15.70
N THR A 86 15.58 -22.15 -14.46
CA THR A 86 15.55 -23.49 -13.87
C THR A 86 14.09 -23.84 -13.59
N VAL A 87 13.41 -24.31 -14.62
CA VAL A 87 12.09 -24.95 -14.49
C VAL A 87 12.33 -26.34 -13.88
N ILE A 88 12.20 -26.44 -12.55
CA ILE A 88 11.78 -27.72 -11.94
C ILE A 88 10.29 -27.84 -12.28
N ALA A 89 10.01 -28.39 -13.46
CA ALA A 89 8.66 -28.74 -13.87
C ALA A 89 8.22 -29.97 -13.05
N SER A 90 7.50 -29.73 -11.95
CA SER A 90 6.57 -30.74 -11.42
C SER A 90 5.44 -30.93 -12.43
N ILE A 91 5.60 -31.90 -13.32
CA ILE A 91 4.50 -32.47 -14.10
C ILE A 91 4.22 -33.90 -13.59
N ASN A 92 3.25 -34.02 -12.69
CA ASN A 92 2.51 -35.25 -12.55
C ASN A 92 1.39 -35.23 -13.59
N GLU A 93 1.60 -35.81 -14.77
CA GLU A 93 0.53 -36.56 -15.45
C GLU A 93 1.11 -37.54 -16.49
N LYS A 94 1.39 -38.76 -16.03
CA LYS A 94 1.07 -40.02 -16.70
C LYS A 94 1.51 -40.17 -18.17
N GLY A 95 2.69 -40.73 -18.36
CA GLY A 95 3.13 -41.30 -19.64
C GLY A 95 4.53 -41.85 -19.55
N ASP A 96 4.61 -43.15 -19.26
CA ASP A 96 5.61 -44.17 -19.62
C ASP A 96 7.06 -43.79 -19.96
N GLU A 97 7.93 -44.67 -19.43
CA GLU A 97 9.30 -45.00 -19.86
C GLU A 97 10.44 -44.12 -19.33
N ASP A 98 11.14 -44.70 -18.33
CA ASP A 98 12.58 -44.68 -18.11
C ASP A 98 13.22 -43.29 -17.93
N GLU A 99 13.76 -42.90 -16.77
CA GLU A 99 15.09 -43.31 -16.33
C GLU A 99 15.34 -42.87 -14.87
N ASP A 100 15.70 -43.85 -14.04
CA ASP A 100 16.76 -43.83 -13.02
C ASP A 100 17.04 -42.51 -12.24
N PHE A 101 16.18 -42.19 -11.27
CA PHE A 101 16.53 -41.25 -10.19
C PHE A 101 16.25 -41.84 -8.81
N SER A 102 16.86 -42.99 -8.49
CA SER A 102 16.99 -43.47 -7.10
C SER A 102 18.04 -44.58 -7.00
N LYS A 103 19.30 -44.21 -7.20
CA LYS A 103 20.41 -45.05 -6.75
C LYS A 103 21.63 -44.21 -6.38
N PHE A 104 21.55 -43.54 -5.23
CA PHE A 104 22.77 -43.25 -4.49
C PHE A 104 23.30 -44.59 -3.97
N GLU A 105 24.23 -45.19 -4.71
CA GLU A 105 24.85 -46.47 -4.37
C GLU A 105 25.57 -46.36 -3.03
N GLY A 106 24.92 -46.90 -1.99
CA GLY A 106 25.55 -47.21 -0.72
C GLY A 106 26.71 -48.18 -0.94
N ALA A 107 27.86 -47.85 -0.34
CA ALA A 107 29.04 -48.69 -0.26
C ALA A 107 28.69 -50.13 0.21
N PRO A 108 29.46 -51.16 -0.20
CA PRO A 108 29.14 -52.56 0.07
C PRO A 108 29.05 -52.84 1.59
N ALA A 109 27.89 -53.28 2.04
CA ALA A 109 27.63 -53.70 3.41
C ALA A 109 28.37 -55.02 3.71
N ASP A 110 29.29 -54.94 4.67
CA ASP A 110 30.01 -56.06 5.28
C ASP A 110 29.02 -56.89 6.15
N PRO A 111 28.89 -58.22 6.00
CA PRO A 111 27.81 -59.01 6.65
C PRO A 111 27.92 -59.16 8.19
N ASN A 112 28.76 -58.38 8.86
CA ASN A 112 28.97 -58.40 10.31
C ASN A 112 28.29 -57.23 11.07
N THR A 113 27.38 -56.47 10.44
CA THR A 113 26.77 -55.24 11.01
C THR A 113 25.41 -55.39 11.70
N LYS A 114 24.86 -56.61 11.80
CA LYS A 114 23.50 -56.82 12.33
C LYS A 114 23.29 -56.28 13.76
N SER A 115 24.32 -56.30 14.59
CA SER A 115 24.27 -55.73 15.94
C SER A 115 24.40 -54.20 15.99
N VAL A 116 24.99 -53.57 14.97
CA VAL A 116 25.17 -52.11 14.91
C VAL A 116 23.95 -51.41 14.30
N GLU A 117 23.15 -52.12 13.49
CA GLU A 117 21.90 -51.61 12.92
C GLU A 117 20.80 -51.43 13.97
N GLU A 118 20.69 -52.34 14.95
CA GLU A 118 19.72 -52.25 16.06
C GLU A 118 20.01 -51.03 16.95
N ASP A 119 21.28 -50.85 17.38
CA ASP A 119 21.71 -49.70 18.19
C ASP A 119 21.53 -48.35 17.46
N ARG A 120 21.77 -48.32 16.14
CA ARG A 120 21.54 -47.12 15.31
C ARG A 120 20.05 -46.78 15.22
N SER A 121 19.17 -47.78 15.19
CA SER A 121 17.72 -47.56 15.19
C SER A 121 17.25 -46.91 16.48
N GLU A 122 17.72 -47.39 17.64
CA GLU A 122 17.31 -46.84 18.94
C GLU A 122 17.73 -45.38 19.13
N VAL A 123 18.95 -45.02 18.70
CA VAL A 123 19.43 -43.62 18.75
C VAL A 123 18.60 -42.72 17.83
N VAL A 124 18.25 -43.21 16.64
CA VAL A 124 17.40 -42.49 15.68
C VAL A 124 15.98 -42.34 16.22
N ASP A 125 15.43 -43.36 16.88
CA ASP A 125 14.08 -43.29 17.45
C ASP A 125 14.01 -42.35 18.66
N GLN A 126 15.03 -42.33 19.52
CA GLN A 126 15.15 -41.32 20.58
C GLN A 126 15.29 -39.89 20.03
N TRP A 127 16.03 -39.72 18.93
CA TRP A 127 16.16 -38.42 18.27
C TRP A 127 14.82 -37.97 17.66
N LYS A 128 14.09 -38.85 16.97
CA LYS A 128 12.74 -38.56 16.45
C LYS A 128 11.79 -38.16 17.57
N GLN A 129 11.81 -38.84 18.71
CA GLN A 129 10.97 -38.51 19.86
C GLN A 129 11.30 -37.12 20.42
N ARG A 130 12.59 -36.80 20.60
CA ARG A 130 13.02 -35.45 21.05
C ARG A 130 12.61 -34.37 20.07
N ARG A 131 12.78 -34.62 18.77
CA ARG A 131 12.40 -33.68 17.71
C ARG A 131 10.89 -33.49 17.63
N ALA A 132 10.10 -34.55 17.79
CA ALA A 132 8.65 -34.44 17.82
C ALA A 132 8.15 -33.59 18.98
N VAL A 133 8.78 -33.71 20.17
CA VAL A 133 8.46 -32.87 21.33
C VAL A 133 8.84 -31.41 21.07
N GLU A 134 10.01 -31.15 20.51
CA GLU A 134 10.47 -29.79 20.17
C GLU A 134 9.56 -29.13 19.14
N ILE A 135 9.18 -29.85 18.08
CA ILE A 135 8.26 -29.37 17.04
C ILE A 135 6.90 -29.05 17.68
N HIS A 136 6.37 -29.94 18.51
CA HIS A 136 5.09 -29.71 19.18
C HIS A 136 5.12 -28.48 20.10
N GLU A 137 6.22 -28.24 20.81
CA GLU A 137 6.39 -27.02 21.62
C GLU A 137 6.41 -25.76 20.75
N LYS A 138 7.14 -25.78 19.62
CA LYS A 138 7.14 -24.68 18.65
C LYS A 138 5.76 -24.44 18.05
N ASP A 139 5.06 -25.50 17.63
CA ASP A 139 3.71 -25.39 17.05
C ASP A 139 2.73 -24.74 18.05
N LEU A 140 2.82 -25.07 19.35
CA LEU A 140 2.01 -24.44 20.38
C LEU A 140 2.35 -22.95 20.58
N GLU A 141 3.63 -22.58 20.53
CA GLU A 141 4.07 -21.19 20.62
C GLU A 141 3.61 -20.37 19.40
N ASP A 142 3.69 -20.95 18.21
CA ASP A 142 3.26 -20.33 16.95
C ASP A 142 1.74 -20.16 16.92
N GLU A 143 0.97 -21.17 17.34
CA GLU A 143 -0.48 -21.05 17.49
C GLU A 143 -0.88 -19.97 18.49
N ALA A 144 -0.18 -19.89 19.63
CA ALA A 144 -0.43 -18.87 20.64
C ALA A 144 -0.09 -17.46 20.10
N SER A 145 1.01 -17.32 19.36
CA SER A 145 1.43 -16.06 18.75
C SER A 145 0.45 -15.61 17.68
N LYS A 146 -0.02 -16.54 16.82
CA LYS A 146 -1.06 -16.27 15.83
C LYS A 146 -2.37 -15.80 16.46
N LYS A 147 -2.82 -16.45 17.54
CA LYS A 147 -4.02 -16.04 18.28
C LYS A 147 -3.86 -14.64 18.89
N LYS A 148 -2.72 -14.34 19.52
CA LYS A 148 -2.42 -13.00 20.05
C LYS A 148 -2.43 -11.93 18.96
N LEU A 149 -1.83 -12.21 17.81
CA LEU A 149 -1.80 -11.29 16.67
C LEU A 149 -3.21 -11.05 16.12
N GLN A 150 -4.03 -12.10 16.03
CA GLN A 150 -5.43 -11.98 15.63
C GLN A 150 -6.22 -11.12 16.62
N ASP A 151 -6.06 -11.35 17.93
CA ASP A 151 -6.74 -10.57 18.97
C ASP A 151 -6.28 -9.10 18.96
N GLU A 152 -5.00 -8.85 18.70
CA GLU A 152 -4.46 -7.50 18.56
C GLU A 152 -5.01 -6.78 17.32
N ALA A 153 -5.08 -7.48 16.19
CA ALA A 153 -5.68 -6.96 14.97
C ALA A 153 -7.15 -6.58 15.19
N VAL A 154 -7.95 -7.44 15.86
CA VAL A 154 -9.35 -7.14 16.20
C VAL A 154 -9.45 -5.92 17.11
N LYS A 155 -8.61 -5.82 18.15
CA LYS A 155 -8.57 -4.63 19.02
C LYS A 155 -8.17 -3.36 18.25
N HIS A 156 -7.29 -3.46 17.27
CA HIS A 156 -6.91 -2.33 16.43
C HIS A 156 -8.07 -1.85 15.56
N VAL A 157 -8.83 -2.79 14.99
CA VAL A 157 -10.05 -2.49 14.22
C VAL A 157 -11.09 -1.80 15.11
N ASP A 158 -11.35 -2.32 16.31
CA ASP A 158 -12.30 -1.72 17.25
C ASP A 158 -11.86 -0.29 17.64
N LYS A 159 -10.59 -0.10 18.02
CA LYS A 159 -10.02 1.22 18.34
C LYS A 159 -10.14 2.20 17.17
N PHE A 160 -9.93 1.73 15.94
CA PHE A 160 -10.05 2.56 14.76
C PHE A 160 -11.48 3.10 14.63
N TYR A 161 -12.49 2.24 14.71
CA TYR A 161 -13.89 2.65 14.61
C TYR A 161 -14.32 3.56 15.77
N ASP A 162 -13.88 3.28 17.00
CA ASP A 162 -14.14 4.17 18.13
C ASP A 162 -13.55 5.57 17.90
N SER A 163 -12.29 5.63 17.45
CA SER A 163 -11.62 6.91 17.16
C SER A 163 -12.26 7.66 15.99
N TYR A 164 -12.66 6.92 14.94
CA TYR A 164 -13.31 7.48 13.76
C TYR A 164 -14.70 8.04 14.10
N ASN A 165 -15.51 7.28 14.84
CA ASN A 165 -16.83 7.70 15.28
C ASN A 165 -16.73 8.92 16.18
N LYS A 166 -15.79 8.95 17.13
CA LYS A 166 -15.52 10.11 17.96
C LYS A 166 -15.12 11.33 17.14
N ARG A 167 -14.22 11.17 16.15
CA ARG A 167 -13.80 12.27 15.27
C ARG A 167 -14.98 12.78 14.43
N LYS A 168 -15.81 11.88 13.90
CA LYS A 168 -17.01 12.23 13.14
C LYS A 168 -17.99 13.00 14.00
N GLU A 169 -18.24 12.55 15.22
CA GLU A 169 -19.12 13.23 16.18
C GLU A 169 -18.59 14.62 16.53
N GLN A 170 -17.29 14.75 16.80
CA GLN A 170 -16.65 16.05 17.04
C GLN A 170 -16.76 16.99 15.83
N GLN A 171 -16.58 16.49 14.61
CA GLN A 171 -16.76 17.29 13.39
C GLN A 171 -18.20 17.73 13.20
N LEU A 172 -19.16 16.84 13.47
CA LEU A 172 -20.58 17.17 13.39
C LEU A 172 -20.97 18.22 14.45
N GLU A 173 -20.50 18.06 15.69
CA GLU A 173 -20.73 19.00 16.78
C GLU A 173 -20.10 20.37 16.47
N ALA A 174 -18.86 20.38 15.98
CA ALA A 174 -18.20 21.60 15.54
C ALA A 174 -18.98 22.30 14.42
N ALA A 175 -19.40 21.56 13.38
CA ALA A 175 -20.21 22.12 12.29
C ALA A 175 -21.56 22.65 12.78
N ALA A 176 -22.22 21.95 13.71
CA ALA A 176 -23.48 22.39 14.30
C ALA A 176 -23.30 23.68 15.13
N LYS A 177 -22.23 23.75 15.93
CA LYS A 177 -21.88 24.93 16.72
C LYS A 177 -21.51 26.11 15.82
N ASP A 178 -20.76 25.88 14.74
CA ASP A 178 -20.41 26.91 13.77
C ASP A 178 -21.63 27.41 13.01
N ALA A 179 -22.56 26.52 12.66
CA ALA A 179 -23.84 26.89 12.06
C ALA A 179 -24.69 27.74 13.03
N GLU A 180 -24.79 27.36 14.30
CA GLU A 180 -25.48 28.14 15.33
C GLU A 180 -24.81 29.51 15.54
N ALA A 181 -23.48 29.54 15.62
CA ALA A 181 -22.71 30.77 15.75
C ALA A 181 -22.88 31.67 14.52
N PHE A 182 -22.95 31.10 13.32
CA PHE A 182 -23.23 31.84 12.09
C PHE A 182 -24.65 32.41 12.09
N LEU A 183 -25.66 31.63 12.50
CA LEU A 183 -27.04 32.11 12.63
C LEU A 183 -27.13 33.25 13.65
N LYS A 184 -26.48 33.12 14.82
CA LYS A 184 -26.40 34.19 15.82
C LYS A 184 -25.74 35.45 15.25
N LYS A 185 -24.57 35.32 14.63
CA LYS A 185 -23.88 36.45 13.97
C LYS A 185 -24.75 37.10 12.90
N ARG A 186 -25.48 36.30 12.12
CA ARG A 186 -26.41 36.78 11.09
C ARG A 186 -27.56 37.57 11.73
N ASP A 187 -28.19 37.03 12.76
CA ASP A 187 -29.33 37.65 13.42
C ASP A 187 -28.89 38.93 14.17
N GLU A 188 -27.74 38.92 14.83
CA GLU A 188 -27.09 40.12 15.41
C GLU A 188 -26.77 41.16 14.34
N PHE A 189 -26.23 40.74 13.18
CA PHE A 189 -25.93 41.63 12.06
C PHE A 189 -27.19 42.30 11.50
N PHE A 190 -28.32 41.58 11.42
CA PHE A 190 -29.59 42.17 10.99
C PHE A 190 -30.26 43.04 12.06
N GLY A 191 -30.03 42.72 13.35
CA GLY A 191 -30.55 43.44 14.51
C GLY A 191 -29.79 44.73 14.86
N GLN A 192 -28.63 44.97 14.26
CA GLN A 192 -27.92 46.24 14.42
C GLN A 192 -28.70 47.40 13.74
N ASP A 193 -28.85 48.51 14.47
CA ASP A 193 -29.49 49.77 14.04
C ASP A 193 -28.62 50.55 13.03
N ASN A 194 -27.99 49.85 12.10
CA ASN A 194 -27.09 50.42 11.10
C ASN A 194 -27.81 50.56 9.76
N THR A 195 -27.52 51.64 9.04
CA THR A 195 -27.99 51.83 7.65
C THR A 195 -27.56 50.66 6.76
N THR A 196 -28.34 50.35 5.72
CA THR A 196 -28.04 49.29 4.74
C THR A 196 -26.63 49.40 4.15
N TRP A 197 -26.14 50.63 3.93
CA TRP A 197 -24.80 50.89 3.41
C TRP A 197 -23.67 50.54 4.39
N ASP A 198 -23.90 50.71 5.70
CA ASP A 198 -22.91 50.35 6.73
C ASP A 198 -22.82 48.82 6.87
N ARG A 199 -23.94 48.11 6.73
CA ARG A 199 -23.98 46.63 6.63
C ARG A 199 -23.19 46.12 5.43
N VAL A 200 -23.36 46.74 4.26
CA VAL A 200 -22.60 46.39 3.04
C VAL A 200 -21.11 46.64 3.23
N LEU A 201 -20.73 47.76 3.86
CA LEU A 201 -19.34 48.09 4.12
C LEU A 201 -18.67 47.08 5.09
N GLN A 202 -19.41 46.52 6.03
CA GLN A 202 -18.91 45.50 6.95
C GLN A 202 -18.73 44.11 6.30
N LEU A 203 -19.54 43.79 5.29
CA LEU A 203 -19.41 42.54 4.52
C LEU A 203 -18.28 42.57 3.49
N ILE A 204 -17.88 43.76 3.05
CA ILE A 204 -16.78 43.93 2.11
C ILE A 204 -15.47 43.90 2.89
N ASN A 205 -14.58 42.97 2.53
CA ASN A 205 -13.20 42.97 3.01
C ASN A 205 -12.50 44.24 2.52
N GLN A 206 -12.38 45.23 3.40
CA GLN A 206 -11.88 46.56 3.05
C GLN A 206 -10.45 46.54 2.51
N ASP A 207 -9.67 45.53 2.89
CA ASP A 207 -8.25 45.42 2.57
C ASP A 207 -8.00 44.81 1.18
N ASP A 208 -8.88 43.92 0.69
CA ASP A 208 -8.74 43.23 -0.61
C ASP A 208 -9.70 43.74 -1.69
N ALA A 209 -10.53 44.74 -1.39
CA ALA A 209 -11.59 45.20 -2.29
C ALA A 209 -11.14 46.16 -3.40
N ASP A 210 -9.88 46.59 -3.43
CA ASP A 210 -9.41 47.63 -4.36
C ASP A 210 -9.27 47.10 -5.80
N VAL A 211 -8.78 45.87 -5.99
CA VAL A 211 -8.66 45.24 -7.31
C VAL A 211 -9.25 43.83 -7.28
N ILE A 212 -10.49 43.69 -7.75
CA ILE A 212 -11.16 42.39 -7.88
C ILE A 212 -11.31 42.08 -9.37
N GLY A 213 -10.61 41.05 -9.84
CA GLY A 213 -10.70 40.58 -11.24
C GLY A 213 -10.22 41.61 -12.26
N GLY A 214 -9.15 42.37 -11.94
CA GLY A 214 -8.55 43.36 -12.83
C GLY A 214 -9.35 44.66 -13.01
N ARG A 215 -10.46 44.84 -12.29
CA ARG A 215 -11.22 46.10 -12.26
C ARG A 215 -10.94 46.84 -10.96
N ASP A 216 -10.49 48.08 -11.08
CA ASP A 216 -10.32 49.00 -9.96
C ASP A 216 -11.70 49.41 -9.39
N ARG A 217 -11.90 49.11 -8.11
CA ARG A 217 -13.12 49.44 -7.35
C ARG A 217 -12.85 50.45 -6.22
N SER A 218 -11.68 51.08 -6.17
CA SER A 218 -11.35 52.06 -5.13
C SER A 218 -12.34 53.24 -5.10
N LYS A 219 -12.85 53.67 -6.26
CA LYS A 219 -13.93 54.69 -6.34
C LYS A 219 -15.24 54.20 -5.71
N PHE A 220 -15.56 52.91 -5.83
CA PHE A 220 -16.75 52.33 -5.22
C PHE A 220 -16.61 52.25 -3.70
N LYS A 221 -15.43 51.87 -3.19
CA LYS A 221 -15.09 51.94 -1.76
C LYS A 221 -15.23 53.36 -1.21
N GLU A 222 -14.76 54.37 -1.95
CA GLU A 222 -14.92 55.78 -1.59
C GLU A 222 -16.40 56.21 -1.50
N ILE A 223 -17.22 55.79 -2.47
CA ILE A 223 -18.66 56.06 -2.48
C ILE A 223 -19.35 55.40 -1.27
N LEU A 224 -19.00 54.15 -0.93
CA LEU A 224 -19.54 53.46 0.24
C LEU A 224 -19.15 54.12 1.56
N LEU A 225 -17.89 54.57 1.68
CA LEU A 225 -17.43 55.35 2.84
C LEU A 225 -18.20 56.66 3.01
N ARG A 226 -18.59 57.31 1.90
CA ARG A 226 -19.40 58.54 1.92
C ARG A 226 -20.87 58.29 2.26
N LEU A 227 -21.40 57.11 1.93
CA LEU A 227 -22.77 56.68 2.23
C LEU A 227 -22.92 56.16 3.67
N LYS A 228 -21.83 55.76 4.31
CA LYS A 228 -21.79 55.31 5.71
C LYS A 228 -22.43 56.36 6.64
N GLY A 229 -23.46 55.96 7.38
CA GLY A 229 -24.13 56.80 8.38
C GLY A 229 -24.99 57.94 7.82
N ASN A 230 -25.19 58.00 6.50
CA ASN A 230 -26.03 59.03 5.89
C ASN A 230 -27.52 58.63 5.91
N ALA A 231 -28.30 59.23 6.82
CA ALA A 231 -29.75 58.98 6.96
C ALA A 231 -30.62 59.44 5.77
N LYS A 232 -30.06 60.18 4.80
CA LYS A 232 -30.74 60.56 3.54
C LYS A 232 -30.38 59.63 2.38
N ALA A 233 -29.52 58.64 2.59
CA ALA A 233 -29.17 57.69 1.55
C ALA A 233 -30.39 56.81 1.21
N PRO A 234 -30.51 56.34 -0.05
CA PRO A 234 -31.56 55.39 -0.42
C PRO A 234 -31.42 54.12 0.43
N GLY A 235 -32.51 53.72 1.11
CA GLY A 235 -32.53 52.54 2.00
C GLY A 235 -31.91 52.76 3.39
N ALA A 236 -31.78 54.01 3.84
CA ALA A 236 -31.47 54.37 5.22
C ALA A 236 -32.67 54.20 6.16
#